data_AF-A0A7X7GRA8-F1
#
_entry.id   AF-A0A7X7GRA8-F1
#
_cell.length_a   1.000
_cell.length_b   1.000
_cell.length_c   1.000
_cell.angle_alpha   90.00
_cell.angle_beta   90.00
_cell.angle_gamma   90.00
#
_symmetry.space_group_name_H-M   'P 1'
#
loop_
_entity.id
_entity.type
_entity.pdbx_description
1 polymer ?
#
loop_
_entity_poly.entity_id
_entity_poly.type
_entity_poly.pdbx_seq_one_letter_code
_entity_poly.pdbx_strand_id
1 'polypeptide(L)'
;MLASLFWSAVALGFGASSAAVWWELEVEPHAHAAQEGASAVVTRLPDTMTWLQNAPHPSQGTPSHAPPSTVSSREPDGTIGEGPPGGEGAMGEAALGVPACARRFFAPESFAADEDLESLCEETDLRNVRERVHRAVVRHASGAETPALISWGTLGWYQLPLLSAARHACCTDAGRTTSLPTQHGACEGLGETIDTLATTALACSAGTSCGDDESADAHLSPAERVSSDGRKFAGRVQCLHREGRESAFGYAFKPSQENRLEFERRLRHASALPSDASDSQLR
;
A
#
# COMPACT_ATOMS: atom_id res chain seq x y z
N MET A 1 43.37 -49.84 30.85
CA MET A 1 42.01 -49.41 31.27
C MET A 1 41.09 -49.61 30.06
N LEU A 2 40.06 -50.43 30.26
CA LEU A 2 39.18 -50.99 29.23
C LEU A 2 38.10 -50.00 28.76
N ALA A 3 37.61 -50.26 27.55
CA ALA A 3 36.71 -49.47 26.74
C ALA A 3 35.20 -49.68 27.06
N SER A 4 34.40 -48.83 26.40
CA SER A 4 33.06 -49.11 25.83
C SER A 4 31.80 -48.71 26.63
N LEU A 5 31.09 -47.73 26.04
CA LEU A 5 29.66 -47.69 25.67
C LEU A 5 28.68 -48.53 26.52
N PHE A 6 27.54 -47.96 26.92
CA PHE A 6 26.19 -48.46 26.56
C PHE A 6 25.07 -47.54 27.10
N TRP A 7 24.10 -47.26 26.22
CA TRP A 7 22.78 -46.71 26.52
C TRP A 7 21.98 -47.60 27.49
N SER A 8 21.10 -47.00 28.28
CA SER A 8 19.85 -47.62 28.71
C SER A 8 18.78 -46.56 28.96
N ALA A 9 17.78 -46.55 28.09
CA ALA A 9 16.43 -46.10 28.38
C ALA A 9 15.60 -47.35 28.72
N VAL A 10 14.77 -47.32 29.77
CA VAL A 10 13.46 -47.98 29.80
C VAL A 10 12.56 -47.26 30.81
N ALA A 11 11.34 -47.02 30.34
CA ALA A 11 10.20 -46.38 30.96
C ALA A 11 9.66 -47.08 32.21
N LEU A 12 8.82 -46.37 32.97
CA LEU A 12 7.47 -46.79 33.37
C LEU A 12 6.84 -45.68 34.24
N GLY A 13 5.76 -45.09 33.75
CA GLY A 13 4.98 -44.07 34.45
C GLY A 13 3.58 -43.97 33.84
N PHE A 14 2.71 -44.89 34.22
CA PHE A 14 1.24 -44.80 34.17
C PHE A 14 0.81 -43.38 34.62
N GLY A 15 -0.17 -42.69 34.06
CA GLY A 15 -1.37 -43.07 33.34
C GLY A 15 -2.47 -42.10 33.82
N ALA A 16 -3.23 -41.50 32.90
CA ALA A 16 -4.61 -41.04 33.08
C ALA A 16 -4.97 -40.08 31.94
N SER A 17 -5.55 -40.66 30.89
CA SER A 17 -6.34 -39.94 29.91
C SER A 17 -7.57 -39.34 30.60
N SER A 18 -7.83 -38.05 30.41
CA SER A 18 -9.17 -37.49 30.60
C SER A 18 -9.68 -37.03 29.26
N ALA A 19 -10.39 -37.93 28.58
CA ALA A 19 -11.32 -37.57 27.53
C ALA A 19 -12.52 -36.90 28.20
N ALA A 20 -12.74 -35.62 27.91
CA ALA A 20 -13.99 -34.94 28.20
C ALA A 20 -14.91 -35.14 27.01
N VAL A 21 -15.88 -36.04 27.14
CA VAL A 21 -17.03 -36.15 26.24
C VAL A 21 -18.29 -36.33 27.10
N TRP A 22 -19.38 -35.75 26.60
CA TRP A 22 -20.78 -35.87 27.01
C TRP A 22 -21.20 -34.98 28.17
N TRP A 23 -22.05 -33.98 27.89
CA TRP A 23 -23.49 -34.13 28.10
C TRP A 23 -24.26 -33.35 27.02
N GLU A 24 -25.02 -34.10 26.24
CA GLU A 24 -26.17 -33.67 25.45
C GLU A 24 -27.14 -32.88 26.34
N LEU A 25 -27.51 -31.67 25.93
CA LEU A 25 -28.69 -30.98 26.44
C LEU A 25 -29.73 -31.01 25.33
N GLU A 26 -30.48 -32.10 25.36
CA GLU A 26 -31.68 -32.33 24.56
C GLU A 26 -32.78 -31.41 25.08
N VAL A 27 -33.07 -30.35 24.33
CA VAL A 27 -34.26 -29.51 24.53
C VAL A 27 -35.15 -29.77 23.33
N GLU A 28 -36.19 -30.59 23.54
CA GLU A 28 -37.26 -30.78 22.57
C GLU A 28 -38.08 -29.48 22.36
N PRO A 29 -38.69 -29.32 21.18
CA PRO A 29 -39.22 -28.05 20.71
C PRO A 29 -40.72 -27.89 21.03
N HIS A 30 -41.10 -26.75 21.59
CA HIS A 30 -42.50 -26.31 21.51
C HIS A 30 -42.69 -25.43 20.26
N ALA A 31 -43.30 -26.03 19.26
CA ALA A 31 -43.90 -25.34 18.14
C ALA A 31 -45.16 -24.58 18.59
N HIS A 32 -45.20 -23.28 18.35
CA HIS A 32 -46.42 -22.56 17.97
C HIS A 32 -46.10 -21.62 16.81
N ALA A 33 -47.00 -21.67 15.83
CA ALA A 33 -46.81 -21.24 14.47
C ALA A 33 -46.91 -19.72 14.25
N ALA A 34 -46.19 -19.29 13.22
CA ALA A 34 -46.55 -18.33 12.18
C ALA A 34 -46.97 -16.91 12.60
N GLN A 35 -46.10 -15.94 12.29
CA GLN A 35 -46.53 -14.87 11.40
C GLN A 35 -45.37 -14.40 10.51
N GLU A 36 -45.68 -14.31 9.21
CA GLU A 36 -44.80 -14.01 8.10
C GLU A 36 -44.20 -12.59 8.18
N GLY A 37 -42.95 -12.46 7.79
CA GLY A 37 -42.24 -11.19 7.70
C GLY A 37 -40.84 -11.40 7.15
N ALA A 38 -40.73 -11.58 5.84
CA ALA A 38 -39.47 -11.60 5.13
C ALA A 38 -38.70 -10.27 5.33
N SER A 39 -37.45 -10.34 5.77
CA SER A 39 -36.36 -9.52 5.20
C SER A 39 -35.01 -9.75 5.87
N ALA A 40 -34.03 -9.95 4.98
CA ALA A 40 -32.62 -9.62 5.10
C ALA A 40 -31.83 -10.26 6.26
N VAL A 41 -31.05 -11.27 5.87
CA VAL A 41 -29.71 -11.51 6.42
C VAL A 41 -28.95 -10.19 6.39
N VAL A 42 -28.84 -9.54 7.55
CA VAL A 42 -27.86 -8.48 7.78
C VAL A 42 -26.51 -9.16 7.86
N THR A 43 -25.82 -9.25 6.73
CA THR A 43 -24.37 -9.42 6.71
C THR A 43 -23.77 -8.27 7.51
N ARG A 44 -23.22 -8.59 8.68
CA ARG A 44 -22.42 -7.65 9.48
C ARG A 44 -21.34 -7.05 8.58
N LEU A 45 -21.37 -5.73 8.39
CA LEU A 45 -20.25 -4.98 7.85
C LEU A 45 -19.01 -5.22 8.74
N PRO A 46 -17.81 -5.34 8.18
CA PRO A 46 -16.59 -5.35 8.98
C PRO A 46 -16.37 -3.97 9.64
N ASP A 47 -16.08 -3.97 10.94
CA ASP A 47 -15.84 -2.81 11.83
C ASP A 47 -14.58 -1.98 11.48
N THR A 48 -14.35 -1.66 10.20
CA THR A 48 -13.21 -0.85 9.74
C THR A 48 -13.58 0.63 9.51
N MET A 49 -14.85 1.01 9.64
CA MET A 49 -15.37 2.36 9.36
C MET A 49 -15.34 3.35 10.55
N THR A 50 -14.68 3.04 11.67
CA THR A 50 -14.67 3.96 12.83
C THR A 50 -13.93 5.29 12.54
N TRP A 51 -13.12 5.36 11.47
CA TRP A 51 -12.35 6.57 11.11
C TRP A 51 -13.14 7.65 10.37
N LEU A 52 -14.33 7.34 9.84
CA LEU A 52 -15.17 8.32 9.11
C LEU A 52 -15.91 9.31 10.03
N GLN A 53 -15.92 9.09 11.35
CA GLN A 53 -16.75 9.88 12.28
C GLN A 53 -16.12 11.22 12.72
N ASN A 54 -14.87 11.51 12.36
CA ASN A 54 -14.16 12.72 12.81
C ASN A 54 -13.87 13.75 11.69
N ALA A 55 -14.60 13.72 10.58
CA ALA A 55 -14.50 14.80 9.59
C ALA A 55 -15.15 16.09 10.12
N PRO A 56 -14.45 17.24 10.15
CA PRO A 56 -15.08 18.52 10.46
C PRO A 56 -16.12 18.87 9.40
N HIS A 57 -17.35 19.16 9.82
CA HIS A 57 -18.39 19.69 8.93
C HIS A 57 -17.93 21.01 8.30
N PRO A 58 -17.92 21.16 6.95
CA PRO A 58 -17.70 22.47 6.36
C PRO A 58 -18.95 23.33 6.58
N SER A 59 -18.77 24.43 7.32
CA SER A 59 -19.78 25.48 7.43
C SER A 59 -20.07 26.08 6.06
N GLN A 60 -21.35 26.17 5.70
CA GLN A 60 -21.80 26.77 4.44
C GLN A 60 -21.46 28.27 4.42
N GLY A 61 -20.54 28.66 3.54
CA GLY A 61 -20.26 30.04 3.18
C GLY A 61 -20.98 30.40 1.87
N THR A 62 -21.75 31.49 1.92
CA THR A 62 -22.59 32.06 0.86
C THR A 62 -21.80 32.45 -0.40
N PRO A 63 -22.34 32.30 -1.63
CA PRO A 63 -21.64 32.66 -2.86
C PRO A 63 -21.57 34.20 -3.04
N SER A 64 -20.36 34.71 -3.31
CA SER A 64 -20.13 36.11 -3.67
C SER A 64 -19.82 36.23 -5.17
N HIS A 65 -20.69 36.94 -5.88
CA HIS A 65 -20.62 37.24 -7.31
C HIS A 65 -19.92 38.58 -7.54
N ALA A 66 -18.85 38.65 -8.35
CA ALA A 66 -18.41 39.85 -9.10
C ALA A 66 -17.33 39.48 -10.16
N PRO A 67 -17.00 40.34 -11.16
CA PRO A 67 -17.21 40.08 -12.60
C PRO A 67 -15.91 39.83 -13.41
N PRO A 68 -16.01 39.50 -14.71
CA PRO A 68 -14.85 39.13 -15.53
C PRO A 68 -14.03 40.36 -15.93
N SER A 69 -12.70 40.24 -15.83
CA SER A 69 -11.76 41.22 -16.41
C SER A 69 -11.14 40.67 -17.69
N THR A 70 -11.19 41.54 -18.68
CA THR A 70 -10.83 41.45 -20.09
C THR A 70 -9.38 41.05 -20.39
N VAL A 71 -9.26 40.32 -21.50
CA VAL A 71 -8.05 39.99 -22.27
C VAL A 71 -7.30 41.26 -22.67
N SER A 72 -5.97 41.24 -22.53
CA SER A 72 -5.08 42.18 -23.21
C SER A 72 -3.94 41.39 -23.87
N SER A 73 -4.01 41.32 -25.19
CA SER A 73 -2.98 40.78 -26.06
C SER A 73 -1.73 41.67 -26.05
N ARG A 74 -0.58 41.05 -25.82
CA ARG A 74 0.72 41.57 -26.27
C ARG A 74 1.57 40.42 -26.79
N GLU A 75 1.74 40.39 -28.10
CA GLU A 75 2.85 39.70 -28.77
C GLU A 75 4.19 40.26 -28.27
N PRO A 76 5.22 39.41 -28.27
CA PRO A 76 6.52 39.83 -28.78
C PRO A 76 6.92 39.00 -30.00
N ASP A 77 7.27 39.76 -31.02
CA ASP A 77 7.89 39.41 -32.27
C ASP A 77 9.30 38.82 -32.07
N GLY A 78 9.67 37.89 -32.97
CA GLY A 78 11.03 37.52 -33.37
C GLY A 78 12.01 36.96 -32.33
N THR A 79 12.47 35.72 -32.52
CA THR A 79 13.78 35.42 -33.15
C THR A 79 13.99 33.90 -33.17
N ILE A 80 14.08 33.34 -34.37
CA ILE A 80 14.48 31.94 -34.62
C ILE A 80 15.99 31.89 -34.47
N GLY A 81 16.48 31.15 -33.49
CA GLY A 81 17.90 30.85 -33.29
C GLY A 81 18.11 29.34 -33.33
N GLU A 82 18.62 28.85 -34.45
CA GLU A 82 19.15 27.50 -34.61
C GLU A 82 20.23 27.19 -33.56
N GLY A 83 20.04 26.10 -32.82
CA GLY A 83 21.03 25.44 -31.96
C GLY A 83 21.08 23.95 -32.29
N PRO A 84 22.27 23.31 -32.20
CA PRO A 84 22.65 22.14 -33.01
C PRO A 84 22.01 20.80 -32.58
N PRO A 85 21.96 19.81 -33.49
CA PRO A 85 21.42 18.48 -33.21
C PRO A 85 22.48 17.58 -32.57
N GLY A 86 22.07 16.67 -31.68
CA GLY A 86 22.92 15.56 -31.26
C GLY A 86 22.82 15.23 -29.78
N GLY A 87 21.71 14.63 -29.39
CA GLY A 87 21.53 13.98 -28.10
C GLY A 87 20.65 12.76 -28.31
N GLU A 88 21.21 11.75 -28.96
CA GLU A 88 20.55 10.46 -29.19
C GLU A 88 20.29 9.76 -27.84
N GLY A 89 19.01 9.55 -27.54
CA GLY A 89 18.53 8.23 -27.14
C GLY A 89 18.76 7.80 -25.70
N ALA A 90 18.29 8.59 -24.73
CA ALA A 90 17.75 8.05 -23.48
C ALA A 90 16.26 8.42 -23.35
N MET A 91 15.49 8.14 -24.42
CA MET A 91 14.02 8.19 -24.39
C MET A 91 13.50 6.83 -23.97
N GLY A 92 13.44 6.63 -22.67
CA GLY A 92 12.72 5.55 -22.01
C GLY A 92 12.58 5.97 -20.56
N GLU A 93 11.36 6.03 -20.06
CA GLU A 93 10.99 6.41 -18.68
C GLU A 93 10.78 7.90 -18.38
N ALA A 94 11.48 8.84 -19.01
CA ALA A 94 11.35 10.28 -18.72
C ALA A 94 10.17 11.01 -19.43
N ALA A 95 9.39 10.32 -20.27
CA ALA A 95 8.35 10.96 -21.09
C ALA A 95 7.03 11.21 -20.34
N LEU A 96 6.77 10.45 -19.27
CA LEU A 96 5.63 10.66 -18.39
C LEU A 96 6.10 11.48 -17.19
N GLY A 97 5.58 12.71 -17.04
CA GLY A 97 5.84 13.50 -15.83
C GLY A 97 5.47 12.73 -14.56
N VAL A 98 6.05 13.11 -13.41
CA VAL A 98 5.88 12.43 -12.12
C VAL A 98 4.41 12.08 -11.83
N PRO A 99 3.41 12.95 -12.08
CA PRO A 99 2.03 12.62 -11.77
C PRO A 99 1.46 11.49 -12.62
N ALA A 100 1.81 11.43 -13.91
CA ALA A 100 1.36 10.35 -14.79
C ALA A 100 2.01 9.03 -14.39
N CYS A 101 3.31 9.05 -14.08
CA CYS A 101 4.00 7.88 -13.56
C CYS A 101 3.42 7.41 -12.22
N ALA A 102 3.17 8.32 -11.27
CA ALA A 102 2.70 7.97 -9.93
C ALA A 102 1.30 7.34 -9.95
N ARG A 103 0.40 7.81 -10.82
CA ARG A 103 -0.99 7.32 -10.92
C ARG A 103 -1.09 5.81 -11.15
N ARG A 104 -0.12 5.18 -11.82
CA ARG A 104 -0.11 3.72 -12.10
C ARG A 104 -0.10 2.84 -10.83
N PHE A 105 0.38 3.38 -9.72
CA PHE A 105 0.46 2.67 -8.44
C PHE A 105 -0.87 2.66 -7.67
N PHE A 106 -1.80 3.53 -8.03
CA PHE A 106 -3.08 3.68 -7.35
C PHE A 106 -4.19 2.99 -8.13
N ALA A 107 -5.34 2.80 -7.50
CA ALA A 107 -6.51 2.30 -8.22
C ALA A 107 -6.96 3.31 -9.30
N PRO A 108 -7.58 2.87 -10.41
CA PRO A 108 -8.24 3.78 -11.34
C PRO A 108 -9.23 4.70 -10.61
N GLU A 109 -9.40 5.93 -11.10
CA GLU A 109 -10.26 6.95 -10.47
C GLU A 109 -9.89 7.22 -9.00
N SER A 110 -8.61 7.12 -8.61
CA SER A 110 -8.16 7.51 -7.26
C SER A 110 -8.12 9.02 -7.07
N PHE A 111 -7.93 9.78 -8.14
CA PHE A 111 -7.66 11.20 -8.07
C PHE A 111 -8.36 11.95 -9.20
N ALA A 112 -8.66 13.23 -8.95
CA ALA A 112 -9.01 14.15 -10.02
C ALA A 112 -7.90 14.23 -11.07
N ALA A 113 -8.21 14.59 -12.31
CA ALA A 113 -7.25 14.62 -13.41
C ALA A 113 -6.09 15.62 -13.17
N ASP A 114 -6.36 16.71 -12.47
CA ASP A 114 -5.45 17.80 -12.13
C ASP A 114 -4.75 17.65 -10.77
N GLU A 115 -4.97 16.54 -10.05
CA GLU A 115 -4.34 16.31 -8.74
C GLU A 115 -2.81 16.32 -8.88
N ASP A 116 -2.19 17.17 -8.07
CA ASP A 116 -0.74 17.34 -7.98
C ASP A 116 -0.11 16.20 -7.16
N LEU A 117 0.65 15.35 -7.85
CA LEU A 117 1.41 14.25 -7.27
C LEU A 117 2.91 14.53 -7.26
N GLU A 118 3.37 15.73 -7.60
CA GLU A 118 4.80 16.12 -7.50
C GLU A 118 5.30 16.03 -6.05
N SER A 119 4.39 16.29 -5.09
CA SER A 119 4.69 16.13 -3.66
C SER A 119 5.15 14.73 -3.26
N LEU A 120 4.92 13.71 -4.11
CA LEU A 120 5.51 12.38 -3.92
C LEU A 120 7.04 12.44 -3.86
N CYS A 121 7.67 13.27 -4.69
CA CYS A 121 9.12 13.38 -4.82
C CYS A 121 9.73 14.53 -4.00
N GLU A 122 8.94 15.54 -3.60
CA GLU A 122 9.45 16.71 -2.86
C GLU A 122 9.47 16.52 -1.34
N GLU A 123 8.46 15.83 -0.80
CA GLU A 123 8.35 15.57 0.64
C GLU A 123 9.24 14.40 1.03
N THR A 124 10.01 14.50 2.12
CA THR A 124 10.87 13.38 2.52
C THR A 124 10.15 12.42 3.47
N ASP A 125 9.31 12.93 4.36
CA ASP A 125 8.57 12.10 5.33
C ASP A 125 7.44 11.34 4.63
N LEU A 126 7.60 10.01 4.54
CA LEU A 126 6.61 9.16 3.88
C LEU A 126 5.23 9.21 4.53
N ARG A 127 5.14 9.55 5.83
CA ARG A 127 3.85 9.73 6.51
C ARG A 127 3.13 10.95 5.98
N ASN A 128 3.84 12.04 5.74
CA ASN A 128 3.25 13.26 5.18
C ASN A 128 2.74 13.03 3.76
N VAL A 129 3.48 12.28 2.94
CA VAL A 129 3.01 11.88 1.61
C VAL A 129 1.77 11.01 1.69
N ARG A 130 1.75 10.01 2.58
CA ARG A 130 0.55 9.19 2.80
C ARG A 130 -0.65 10.06 3.16
N GLU A 131 -0.52 10.99 4.09
CA GLU A 131 -1.63 11.87 4.48
C GLU A 131 -2.10 12.79 3.34
N ARG A 132 -1.19 13.25 2.46
CA ARG A 132 -1.57 14.01 1.26
C ARG A 132 -2.35 13.14 0.27
N VAL A 133 -1.83 11.96 -0.06
CA VAL A 133 -2.47 11.00 -0.95
C VAL A 133 -3.83 10.56 -0.40
N HIS A 134 -3.90 10.24 0.90
CA HIS A 134 -5.16 9.87 1.55
C HIS A 134 -6.21 10.97 1.40
N ARG A 135 -5.85 12.22 1.69
CA ARG A 135 -6.75 13.36 1.50
C ARG A 135 -7.17 13.53 0.04
N ALA A 136 -6.27 13.32 -0.92
CA ALA A 136 -6.60 13.39 -2.34
C ALA A 136 -7.63 12.34 -2.75
N VAL A 137 -7.43 11.07 -2.34
CA VAL A 137 -8.37 9.98 -2.60
C VAL A 137 -9.74 10.26 -1.96
N VAL A 138 -9.76 10.69 -0.69
CA VAL A 138 -11.01 11.02 0.01
C VAL A 138 -11.73 12.20 -0.63
N ARG A 139 -11.01 13.27 -1.00
CA ARG A 139 -11.61 14.43 -1.70
C ARG A 139 -12.23 14.01 -3.02
N HIS A 140 -11.53 13.21 -3.81
CA HIS A 140 -12.04 12.76 -5.11
C HIS A 140 -13.28 11.88 -4.96
N ALA A 141 -13.29 10.98 -3.96
CA ALA A 141 -14.43 10.14 -3.65
C ALA A 141 -15.71 10.93 -3.27
N SER A 142 -15.58 12.21 -2.86
CA SER A 142 -16.70 13.12 -2.63
C SER A 142 -17.79 12.57 -1.69
N GLY A 143 -17.37 11.82 -0.66
CA GLY A 143 -18.26 11.19 0.33
C GLY A 143 -18.87 9.85 -0.09
N ALA A 144 -18.59 9.36 -1.31
CA ALA A 144 -18.97 8.03 -1.76
C ALA A 144 -17.93 6.98 -1.38
N GLU A 145 -18.38 5.75 -1.18
CA GLU A 145 -17.49 4.59 -1.03
C GLU A 145 -17.07 4.10 -2.42
N THR A 146 -15.94 4.60 -2.92
CA THR A 146 -15.42 4.23 -4.25
C THR A 146 -14.45 3.05 -4.17
N PRO A 147 -14.29 2.26 -5.26
CA PRO A 147 -13.28 1.19 -5.31
C PRO A 147 -11.86 1.68 -5.00
N ALA A 148 -11.53 2.92 -5.39
CA ALA A 148 -10.26 3.53 -5.07
C ALA A 148 -10.07 3.82 -3.58
N LEU A 149 -11.10 4.37 -2.92
CA LEU A 149 -11.07 4.61 -1.48
C LEU A 149 -10.98 3.30 -0.70
N ILE A 150 -11.74 2.26 -1.10
CA ILE A 150 -11.67 0.92 -0.52
C ILE A 150 -10.25 0.36 -0.69
N SER A 151 -9.72 0.34 -1.91
CA SER A 151 -8.37 -0.17 -2.20
C SER A 151 -7.31 0.55 -1.36
N TRP A 152 -7.37 1.88 -1.27
CA TRP A 152 -6.46 2.67 -0.45
C TRP A 152 -6.57 2.33 1.05
N GLY A 153 -7.79 2.20 1.57
CA GLY A 153 -8.04 1.81 2.96
C GLY A 153 -7.56 0.40 3.28
N THR A 154 -7.77 -0.54 2.35
CA THR A 154 -7.34 -1.95 2.48
C THR A 154 -5.82 -2.09 2.53
N LEU A 155 -5.02 -1.16 2.00
CA LEU A 155 -3.56 -1.26 2.07
C LEU A 155 -3.00 -1.18 3.52
N GLY A 156 -3.65 -0.45 4.42
CA GLY A 156 -3.15 -0.25 5.80
C GLY A 156 -1.66 0.15 5.84
N TRP A 157 -0.85 -0.57 6.62
CA TRP A 157 0.60 -0.34 6.70
C TRP A 157 1.34 -0.45 5.36
N TYR A 158 0.80 -1.19 4.38
CA TYR A 158 1.41 -1.34 3.07
C TYR A 158 1.26 -0.09 2.17
N GLN A 159 0.57 0.95 2.64
CA GLN A 159 0.61 2.25 1.97
C GLN A 159 2.04 2.80 1.91
N LEU A 160 2.85 2.62 2.97
CA LEU A 160 4.24 3.11 2.99
C LEU A 160 5.13 2.46 1.92
N PRO A 161 5.23 1.11 1.81
CA PRO A 161 5.99 0.49 0.73
C PRO A 161 5.38 0.73 -0.66
N LEU A 162 4.07 0.94 -0.80
CA LEU A 162 3.49 1.35 -2.09
C LEU A 162 4.00 2.74 -2.52
N LEU A 163 4.05 3.70 -1.58
CA LEU A 163 4.57 5.04 -1.85
C LEU A 163 6.08 5.02 -2.10
N SER A 164 6.84 4.20 -1.38
CA SER A 164 8.28 4.00 -1.67
C SER A 164 8.47 3.40 -3.07
N ALA A 165 7.66 2.42 -3.47
CA ALA A 165 7.71 1.87 -4.84
C ALA A 165 7.38 2.94 -5.89
N ALA A 166 6.34 3.75 -5.66
CA ALA A 166 6.02 4.86 -6.56
C ALA A 166 7.18 5.86 -6.67
N ARG A 167 7.88 6.18 -5.57
CA ARG A 167 9.07 7.04 -5.60
C ARG A 167 10.22 6.45 -6.39
N HIS A 168 10.58 5.19 -6.12
CA HIS A 168 11.66 4.53 -6.84
C HIS A 168 11.42 4.52 -8.34
N ALA A 169 10.17 4.34 -8.75
CA ALA A 169 9.81 4.22 -10.15
C ALA A 169 9.54 5.54 -10.87
N CYS A 170 9.32 6.66 -10.15
CA CYS A 170 8.89 7.93 -10.75
C CYS A 170 9.76 9.14 -10.40
N CYS A 171 10.55 9.08 -9.31
CA CYS A 171 11.37 10.18 -8.85
C CYS A 171 12.84 10.02 -9.25
N THR A 172 13.55 11.15 -9.32
CA THR A 172 15.02 11.19 -9.34
C THR A 172 15.60 10.71 -8.02
N ASP A 173 16.90 10.41 -7.97
CA ASP A 173 17.56 9.92 -6.75
C ASP A 173 17.34 10.81 -5.52
N ALA A 174 17.34 12.14 -5.71
CA ALA A 174 17.02 13.08 -4.63
C ALA A 174 15.61 12.84 -4.06
N GLY A 175 14.61 12.67 -4.93
CA GLY A 175 13.21 12.43 -4.55
C GLY A 175 12.91 11.01 -4.06
N ARG A 176 13.85 10.08 -4.19
CA ARG A 176 13.75 8.72 -3.62
C ARG A 176 14.09 8.68 -2.13
N THR A 177 14.69 9.73 -1.58
CA THR A 177 15.03 9.78 -0.15
C THR A 177 13.76 9.75 0.70
N THR A 178 13.70 8.80 1.63
CA THR A 178 12.57 8.65 2.56
C THR A 178 13.04 8.91 3.98
N SER A 179 12.20 9.57 4.77
CA SER A 179 12.37 9.65 6.23
C SER A 179 11.15 9.07 6.93
N LEU A 180 11.40 8.48 8.09
CA LEU A 180 10.40 7.89 8.97
C LEU A 180 10.81 8.19 10.42
N PRO A 181 9.86 8.16 11.37
CA PRO A 181 10.17 8.23 12.79
C PRO A 181 11.29 7.26 13.15
N THR A 182 12.31 7.75 13.86
CA THR A 182 13.45 6.94 14.26
C THR A 182 12.99 5.77 15.12
N GLN A 183 13.38 4.57 14.72
CA GLN A 183 13.19 3.36 15.50
C GLN A 183 14.43 3.10 16.33
N HIS A 184 14.23 2.59 17.55
CA HIS A 184 15.33 2.27 18.46
C HIS A 184 15.18 0.83 18.95
N GLY A 185 16.31 0.17 19.18
CA GLY A 185 16.37 -1.16 19.77
C GLY A 185 15.85 -2.26 18.84
N ALA A 186 15.09 -3.21 19.39
CA ALA A 186 14.71 -4.44 18.69
C ALA A 186 13.83 -4.25 17.43
N CYS A 187 13.19 -3.08 17.28
CA CYS A 187 12.31 -2.77 16.15
C CYS A 187 12.95 -1.85 15.10
N GLU A 188 14.28 -1.71 15.09
CA GLU A 188 15.02 -0.98 14.06
C GLU A 188 14.87 -1.59 12.66
N GLY A 189 15.21 -0.81 11.63
CA GLY A 189 15.26 -1.26 10.23
C GLY A 189 13.93 -1.20 9.46
N LEU A 190 12.89 -0.52 9.97
CA LEU A 190 11.62 -0.41 9.25
C LEU A 190 11.77 0.29 7.90
N GLY A 191 12.50 1.41 7.83
CA GLY A 191 12.71 2.16 6.59
C GLY A 191 13.44 1.32 5.54
N GLU A 192 14.54 0.68 5.93
CA GLU A 192 15.27 -0.28 5.07
C GLU A 192 14.33 -1.40 4.57
N THR A 193 13.51 -1.97 5.45
CA THR A 193 12.58 -3.04 5.05
C THR A 193 11.49 -2.54 4.07
N ILE A 194 11.06 -1.28 4.21
CA ILE A 194 10.12 -0.63 3.28
C ILE A 194 10.77 -0.47 1.90
N ASP A 195 12.00 0.04 1.85
CA ASP A 195 12.72 0.28 0.59
C ASP A 195 13.14 -1.02 -0.09
N THR A 196 13.59 -2.03 0.66
CA THR A 196 13.84 -3.38 0.12
C THR A 196 12.57 -3.96 -0.49
N LEU A 197 11.43 -3.91 0.23
CA LEU A 197 10.18 -4.44 -0.29
C LEU A 197 9.74 -3.70 -1.57
N ALA A 198 9.86 -2.37 -1.59
CA ALA A 198 9.53 -1.55 -2.73
C ALA A 198 10.40 -1.87 -3.96
N THR A 199 11.71 -1.91 -3.79
CA THR A 199 12.67 -2.18 -4.88
C THR A 199 12.59 -3.63 -5.38
N THR A 200 12.49 -4.62 -4.48
CA THR A 200 12.23 -6.02 -4.87
C THR A 200 10.94 -6.12 -5.68
N ALA A 201 9.86 -5.48 -5.22
CA ALA A 201 8.59 -5.52 -5.92
C ALA A 201 8.67 -4.93 -7.33
N LEU A 202 9.33 -3.78 -7.49
CA LEU A 202 9.52 -3.15 -8.79
C LEU A 202 10.33 -4.05 -9.73
N ALA A 203 11.50 -4.52 -9.28
CA ALA A 203 12.36 -5.41 -10.07
C ALA A 203 11.63 -6.70 -10.49
N CYS A 204 10.87 -7.29 -9.57
CA CYS A 204 10.11 -8.50 -9.85
C CYS A 204 8.93 -8.31 -10.79
N SER A 205 8.38 -7.10 -10.82
CA SER A 205 7.24 -6.77 -11.66
C SER A 205 7.65 -6.43 -13.10
N ALA A 206 8.88 -5.95 -13.30
CA ALA A 206 9.43 -5.60 -14.61
C ALA A 206 9.97 -6.81 -15.41
N GLY A 207 9.88 -8.04 -14.88
CA GLY A 207 10.44 -9.24 -15.51
C GLY A 207 11.98 -9.29 -15.49
N THR A 208 12.63 -8.34 -14.80
CA THR A 208 14.06 -8.39 -14.49
C THR A 208 14.37 -9.42 -13.40
N SER A 209 15.63 -9.84 -13.26
CA SER A 209 16.04 -10.73 -12.17
C SER A 209 15.72 -10.09 -10.82
N CYS A 210 14.91 -10.77 -10.02
CA CYS A 210 14.53 -10.32 -8.69
C CYS A 210 15.69 -10.47 -7.71
N GLY A 211 16.34 -9.37 -7.33
CA GLY A 211 17.34 -9.35 -6.27
C GLY A 211 18.65 -10.06 -6.62
N ASP A 212 19.53 -10.12 -5.63
CA ASP A 212 20.88 -10.65 -5.79
C ASP A 212 20.89 -12.19 -5.68
N ASP A 213 21.64 -12.84 -6.55
CA ASP A 213 21.80 -14.31 -6.60
C ASP A 213 22.43 -14.89 -5.31
N GLU A 214 23.06 -14.04 -4.48
CA GLU A 214 23.66 -14.43 -3.19
C GLU A 214 22.68 -14.39 -2.01
N SER A 215 21.43 -13.94 -2.19
CA SER A 215 20.46 -13.91 -1.10
C SER A 215 19.97 -15.31 -0.71
N ALA A 216 19.61 -15.52 0.58
CA ALA A 216 19.00 -16.78 1.04
C ALA A 216 17.69 -17.11 0.30
N ASP A 217 17.06 -16.09 -0.29
CA ASP A 217 15.82 -16.18 -1.06
C ASP A 217 16.07 -16.39 -2.56
N ALA A 218 17.32 -16.68 -2.99
CA ALA A 218 17.70 -16.84 -4.40
C ALA A 218 16.87 -17.89 -5.16
N HIS A 219 16.43 -18.93 -4.45
CA HIS A 219 15.66 -20.04 -4.99
C HIS A 219 14.15 -19.73 -5.18
N LEU A 220 13.67 -18.62 -4.62
CA LEU A 220 12.26 -18.25 -4.68
C LEU A 220 11.93 -17.59 -6.03
N SER A 221 10.73 -17.89 -6.53
CA SER A 221 10.16 -17.18 -7.67
C SER A 221 9.96 -15.68 -7.36
N PRO A 222 9.85 -14.82 -8.39
CA PRO A 222 9.58 -13.39 -8.21
C PRO A 222 8.44 -13.08 -7.23
N ALA A 223 7.30 -13.76 -7.38
CA ALA A 223 6.14 -13.57 -6.52
C ALA A 223 6.42 -14.02 -5.07
N GLU A 224 7.14 -15.12 -4.88
CA GLU A 224 7.50 -15.63 -3.56
C GLU A 224 8.47 -14.70 -2.82
N ARG A 225 9.41 -14.06 -3.53
CA ARG A 225 10.33 -13.07 -2.96
C ARG A 225 9.60 -11.83 -2.46
N VAL A 226 8.75 -11.22 -3.30
CA VAL A 226 7.91 -10.08 -2.88
C VAL A 226 7.04 -10.46 -1.67
N SER A 227 6.48 -11.67 -1.70
CA SER A 227 5.66 -12.15 -0.59
C SER A 227 6.47 -12.41 0.69
N SER A 228 7.73 -12.85 0.57
CA SER A 228 8.69 -13.04 1.67
C SER A 228 9.08 -11.72 2.30
N ASP A 229 9.47 -10.73 1.51
CA ASP A 229 9.81 -9.39 1.99
C ASP A 229 8.58 -8.69 2.61
N GLY A 230 7.39 -8.91 2.05
CA GLY A 230 6.14 -8.47 2.67
C GLY A 230 5.93 -9.06 4.07
N ARG A 231 6.27 -10.34 4.29
CA ARG A 231 6.22 -10.94 5.64
C ARG A 231 7.28 -10.38 6.57
N LYS A 232 8.50 -10.10 6.08
CA LYS A 232 9.55 -9.44 6.87
C LYS A 232 9.09 -8.05 7.33
N PHE A 233 8.51 -7.26 6.41
CA PHE A 233 7.87 -5.97 6.72
C PHE A 233 6.78 -6.12 7.79
N ALA A 234 5.85 -7.05 7.62
CA ALA A 234 4.80 -7.30 8.60
C ALA A 234 5.37 -7.67 9.98
N GLY A 235 6.45 -8.45 10.04
CA GLY A 235 7.16 -8.78 11.28
C GLY A 235 7.76 -7.55 11.97
N ARG A 236 8.35 -6.61 11.21
CA ARG A 236 8.83 -5.33 11.76
C ARG A 236 7.70 -4.50 12.34
N VAL A 237 6.57 -4.39 11.62
CA VAL A 237 5.40 -3.67 12.12
C VAL A 237 4.79 -4.33 13.37
N GLN A 238 4.78 -5.67 13.44
CA GLN A 238 4.33 -6.38 14.64
C GLN A 238 5.21 -6.08 15.86
N CYS A 239 6.52 -5.89 15.66
CA CYS A 239 7.42 -5.42 16.72
C CYS A 239 6.96 -4.05 17.24
N LEU A 240 6.71 -3.08 16.34
CA LEU A 240 6.26 -1.73 16.73
C LEU A 240 4.98 -1.75 17.56
N HIS A 241 4.03 -2.58 17.17
CA HIS A 241 2.77 -2.69 17.89
C HIS A 241 2.94 -3.32 19.27
N ARG A 242 3.85 -4.28 19.43
CA ARG A 242 4.17 -4.85 20.75
C ARG A 242 4.81 -3.80 21.68
N GLU A 243 5.59 -2.89 21.12
CA GLU A 243 6.21 -1.78 21.85
C GLU A 243 5.30 -0.54 22.00
N GLY A 244 4.07 -0.56 21.46
CA GLY A 244 3.13 0.57 21.51
C GLY A 244 3.59 1.81 20.72
N ARG A 245 4.34 1.61 19.62
CA ARG A 245 4.96 2.68 18.82
C ARG A 245 4.27 2.93 17.48
N GLU A 246 3.18 2.22 17.19
CA GLU A 246 2.41 2.32 15.93
C GLU A 246 1.79 3.70 15.71
N SER A 247 1.38 4.38 16.77
CA SER A 247 0.74 5.70 16.71
C SER A 247 1.66 6.77 16.16
N ALA A 248 2.98 6.64 16.35
CA ALA A 248 3.98 7.53 15.74
C ALA A 248 3.95 7.49 14.21
N PHE A 249 3.41 6.42 13.63
CA PHE A 249 3.21 6.26 12.20
C PHE A 249 1.78 6.57 11.76
N GLY A 250 0.84 6.88 12.67
CA GLY A 250 -0.56 7.13 12.34
C GLY A 250 -1.33 5.85 11.97
N TYR A 251 -0.89 4.69 12.45
CA TYR A 251 -1.62 3.43 12.31
C TYR A 251 -2.09 2.93 13.68
N ALA A 252 -3.25 2.29 13.72
CA ALA A 252 -3.81 1.70 14.95
C ALA A 252 -3.80 0.18 14.97
N PHE A 253 -3.70 -0.47 13.81
CA PHE A 253 -3.86 -1.92 13.68
C PHE A 253 -2.62 -2.58 13.08
N LYS A 254 -2.44 -3.86 13.36
CA LYS A 254 -1.40 -4.69 12.73
C LYS A 254 -1.73 -4.94 11.26
N PRO A 255 -0.72 -5.17 10.40
CA PRO A 255 -0.95 -5.55 9.02
C PRO A 255 -1.60 -6.93 8.94
N SER A 256 -2.57 -7.07 8.03
CA SER A 256 -3.24 -8.32 7.71
C SER A 256 -2.70 -8.94 6.41
N GLN A 257 -3.07 -10.20 6.15
CA GLN A 257 -2.81 -10.84 4.86
C GLN A 257 -3.47 -10.10 3.70
N GLU A 258 -4.67 -9.56 3.91
CA GLU A 258 -5.42 -8.80 2.92
C GLU A 258 -4.68 -7.52 2.52
N ASN A 259 -4.12 -6.80 3.50
CA ASN A 259 -3.32 -5.60 3.23
C ASN A 259 -2.15 -5.91 2.28
N ARG A 260 -1.45 -7.02 2.52
CA ARG A 260 -0.33 -7.47 1.68
C ARG A 260 -0.78 -7.85 0.27
N LEU A 261 -1.88 -8.59 0.16
CA LEU A 261 -2.38 -9.03 -1.14
C LEU A 261 -2.86 -7.84 -1.99
N GLU A 262 -3.43 -6.81 -1.38
CA GLU A 262 -3.80 -5.60 -2.11
C GLU A 262 -2.56 -4.83 -2.59
N PHE A 263 -1.52 -4.75 -1.78
CA PHE A 263 -0.23 -4.20 -2.20
C PHE A 263 0.38 -4.95 -3.39
N GLU A 264 0.46 -6.28 -3.31
CA GLU A 264 0.96 -7.13 -4.42
C GLU A 264 0.10 -6.96 -5.68
N ARG A 265 -1.23 -6.79 -5.53
CA ARG A 265 -2.15 -6.51 -6.64
C ARG A 265 -1.84 -5.15 -7.29
N ARG A 266 -1.63 -4.09 -6.51
CA ARG A 266 -1.32 -2.75 -7.03
C ARG A 266 -0.01 -2.72 -7.81
N LEU A 267 1.02 -3.39 -7.31
CA LEU A 267 2.31 -3.47 -7.99
C LEU A 267 2.25 -4.22 -9.33
N ARG A 268 1.51 -5.33 -9.38
CA ARG A 268 1.26 -6.04 -10.65
C ARG A 268 0.50 -5.17 -11.65
N HIS A 269 -0.43 -4.33 -11.17
CA HIS A 269 -1.13 -3.39 -12.04
C HIS A 269 -0.20 -2.28 -12.56
N ALA A 270 0.60 -1.68 -11.67
CA ALA A 270 1.55 -0.62 -11.98
C ALA A 270 2.59 -1.01 -13.05
N SER A 271 3.02 -2.27 -13.04
CA SER A 271 3.99 -2.84 -13.98
C SER A 271 3.41 -3.32 -15.30
N ALA A 272 2.12 -3.70 -15.32
CA ALA A 272 1.43 -4.13 -16.52
C ALA A 272 0.98 -2.96 -17.41
N LEU A 273 0.98 -1.73 -16.89
CA LEU A 273 0.64 -0.54 -17.67
C LEU A 273 1.81 -0.19 -18.60
N PRO A 274 1.58 -0.09 -19.93
CA PRO A 274 2.64 0.27 -20.86
C PRO A 274 3.20 1.66 -20.53
N SER A 275 4.52 1.77 -20.53
CA SER A 275 5.25 3.03 -20.35
C SER A 275 4.91 4.06 -21.44
N ASP A 276 4.36 3.60 -22.55
CA ASP A 276 4.02 4.38 -23.73
C ASP A 276 2.54 4.79 -23.72
N ALA A 277 2.23 5.92 -23.10
CA ALA A 277 1.07 6.72 -23.49
C ALA A 277 1.37 7.52 -24.77
N SER A 278 2.06 6.90 -25.74
CA SER A 278 2.23 7.39 -27.11
C SER A 278 1.31 6.61 -28.03
N ASP A 279 0.01 6.60 -27.74
CA ASP A 279 -0.99 6.24 -28.76
C ASP A 279 -2.35 6.89 -28.46
N SER A 280 -2.33 8.21 -28.49
CA SER A 280 -3.52 9.01 -28.75
C SER A 280 -3.25 9.95 -29.92
N GLN A 281 -2.66 9.43 -31.01
CA GLN A 281 -2.73 10.04 -32.34
C GLN A 281 -2.60 8.96 -33.41
N LEU A 282 -3.66 8.17 -33.60
CA LEU A 282 -4.05 7.59 -34.90
C LEU A 282 -5.44 6.94 -34.77
N ARG A 283 -6.48 7.77 -34.63
CA ARG A 283 -7.79 7.67 -35.32
C ARG A 283 -8.79 8.69 -34.79
#